data_AF-A0A858WZ95-F1
#
_entry.id   AF-A0A858WZ95-F1
#
_cell.length_a   1.000
_cell.length_b   1.000
_cell.length_c   1.000
_cell.angle_alpha   90.00
_cell.angle_beta   90.00
_cell.angle_gamma   90.00
#
_symmetry.space_group_name_H-M   'P 1'
#
loop_
_entity.id
_entity.type
_entity.pdbx_description
1 polymer ?
#
loop_
_entity_poly.entity_id
_entity_poly.type
_entity_poly.pdbx_seq_one_letter_code
_entity_poly.pdbx_strand_id
1 'polypeptide(L)'
;MTRQDLILAVLERLNVVGVGQAPAAEDIATVGARLDGQFSQLARRGVVYVQDADDLDAELIDPLATIVASACAPAYGQAPNRAGVIEAENTLREMQPGDGAGRGTVSARYY
;
A
#
# COMPACT_ATOMS: atom_id res chain seq x y z
N MET A 1 4.66 -6.14 -9.40
CA MET A 1 5.57 -5.16 -8.76
C MET A 1 5.93 -5.71 -7.39
N THR A 2 7.10 -5.37 -6.85
CA THR A 2 7.58 -5.95 -5.57
C THR A 2 7.43 -5.00 -4.41
N ARG A 3 7.64 -5.50 -3.18
CA ARG A 3 7.69 -4.69 -1.96
C ARG A 3 8.73 -3.58 -2.06
N GLN A 4 9.84 -3.84 -2.76
CA GLN A 4 10.91 -2.88 -2.93
C GLN A 4 10.50 -1.72 -3.84
N ASP A 5 9.73 -1.98 -4.90
CA ASP A 5 9.14 -0.93 -5.74
C ASP A 5 8.21 -0.02 -4.94
N LEU A 6 7.42 -0.60 -4.02
CA LEU A 6 6.57 0.17 -3.12
C LEU A 6 7.38 1.05 -2.16
N ILE A 7 8.46 0.53 -1.57
CA ILE A 7 9.35 1.31 -0.70
C ILE A 7 9.96 2.48 -1.47
N LEU A 8 10.44 2.24 -2.69
CA LEU A 8 11.00 3.29 -3.55
C LEU A 8 9.96 4.37 -3.83
N ALA A 9 8.75 4.00 -4.25
CA ALA A 9 7.67 4.94 -4.50
C ALA A 9 7.29 5.77 -3.26
N VAL A 10 7.37 5.18 -2.06
CA VAL A 10 7.16 5.91 -0.79
C VAL A 10 8.26 6.93 -0.55
N LEU A 11 9.52 6.55 -0.73
CA LEU A 11 10.66 7.42 -0.48
C LEU A 11 10.73 8.58 -1.49
N GLU A 12 10.37 8.33 -2.74
CA GLU A 12 10.22 9.37 -3.76
C GLU A 12 9.11 10.36 -3.40
N ARG A 13 7.96 9.88 -2.91
CA ARG A 13 6.85 10.72 -2.44
C ARG A 13 7.21 11.58 -1.22
N LEU A 14 8.03 11.04 -0.33
CA LEU A 14 8.57 11.76 0.82
C LEU A 14 9.69 12.74 0.42
N ASN A 15 10.14 12.72 -0.83
CA ASN A 15 11.26 13.51 -1.34
C ASN A 15 12.55 13.27 -0.53
N VAL A 16 12.70 12.06 0.01
CA VAL A 16 13.88 11.58 0.75
C VAL A 16 14.94 11.10 -0.23
N VAL A 17 14.48 10.48 -1.33
CA VAL A 17 15.33 9.96 -2.39
C VAL A 17 14.97 10.70 -3.67
N GLY A 18 15.97 11.35 -4.27
CA GLY A 18 15.81 11.98 -5.57
C GLY A 18 15.74 10.92 -6.69
N VAL A 19 15.05 11.27 -7.78
CA VAL A 19 14.95 10.43 -8.98
C VAL A 19 16.36 10.01 -9.43
N GLY A 20 16.60 8.69 -9.53
CA GLY A 20 17.90 8.12 -9.92
C GLY A 20 18.95 8.03 -8.82
N GLN A 21 18.59 8.29 -7.56
CA GLN A 21 19.44 8.01 -6.40
C GLN A 21 19.06 6.68 -5.74
N ALA A 22 20.05 6.01 -5.15
CA ALA A 22 19.78 4.80 -4.37
C ALA A 22 19.29 5.20 -2.97
N PRO A 23 18.18 4.64 -2.47
CA PRO A 23 17.72 4.87 -1.10
C PRO A 23 18.76 4.40 -0.07
N ALA A 24 18.86 5.12 1.04
CA ALA A 24 19.68 4.68 2.17
C ALA A 24 19.05 3.43 2.81
N ALA A 25 19.89 2.48 3.23
CA ALA A 25 19.40 1.24 3.85
C ALA A 25 18.56 1.49 5.11
N GLU A 26 18.85 2.57 5.85
CA GLU A 26 18.09 2.98 7.03
C GLU A 26 16.66 3.44 6.70
N ASP A 27 16.49 4.14 5.58
CA ASP A 27 15.18 4.58 5.08
C ASP A 27 14.34 3.40 4.61
N ILE A 28 14.96 2.46 3.88
CA ILE A 28 14.33 1.22 3.44
C ILE A 28 13.84 0.43 4.65
N ALA A 29 14.67 0.28 5.68
CA ALA A 29 14.32 -0.43 6.90
C ALA A 29 13.18 0.28 7.67
N THR A 30 13.20 1.61 7.73
CA THR A 30 12.19 2.42 8.41
C THR A 30 10.82 2.31 7.73
N VAL A 31 10.76 2.47 6.41
CA VAL A 31 9.53 2.30 5.62
C VAL A 31 9.08 0.85 5.66
N GLY A 32 10.02 -0.09 5.46
CA GLY A 32 9.78 -1.52 5.50
C GLY A 32 9.11 -1.97 6.79
N ALA A 33 9.60 -1.52 7.95
CA ALA A 33 9.01 -1.86 9.25
C ALA A 33 7.58 -1.31 9.43
N ARG A 34 7.20 -0.25 8.71
CA ARG A 34 5.85 0.32 8.78
C ARG A 34 4.88 -0.32 7.79
N LEU A 35 5.37 -0.89 6.68
CA LEU A 35 4.53 -1.51 5.66
C LEU A 35 3.63 -2.60 6.22
N ASP A 36 4.18 -3.57 6.97
CA ASP A 36 3.39 -4.69 7.51
C ASP A 36 2.28 -4.22 8.46
N GLY A 37 2.58 -3.17 9.25
CA GLY A 37 1.61 -2.52 10.10
C GLY A 37 0.51 -1.81 9.31
N GLN A 38 0.86 -1.13 8.21
CA GLN A 38 -0.13 -0.47 7.35
C GLN A 38 -1.01 -1.47 6.61
N PHE A 39 -0.44 -2.55 6.05
CA PHE A 39 -1.23 -3.60 5.40
C PHE A 39 -2.20 -4.26 6.38
N SER A 40 -1.75 -4.55 7.61
CA SER A 40 -2.63 -5.07 8.66
C SER A 40 -3.78 -4.12 9.01
N GLN A 41 -3.51 -2.81 9.04
CA GLN A 41 -4.55 -1.81 9.30
C GLN A 41 -5.54 -1.68 8.14
N LEU A 42 -5.06 -1.66 6.89
CA LEU A 42 -5.89 -1.58 5.69
C LEU A 42 -6.79 -2.81 5.55
N ALA A 43 -6.24 -4.00 5.81
CA ALA A 43 -7.00 -5.25 5.83
C ALA A 43 -8.09 -5.23 6.90
N ARG A 44 -7.77 -4.79 8.13
CA ARG A 44 -8.76 -4.67 9.23
C ARG A 44 -9.87 -3.68 8.94
N ARG A 45 -9.60 -2.65 8.13
CA ARG A 45 -10.57 -1.63 7.71
C ARG A 45 -11.39 -2.02 6.47
N GLY A 46 -11.11 -3.19 5.88
CA GLY A 46 -11.72 -3.63 4.63
C GLY A 46 -11.44 -2.66 3.48
N VAL A 47 -10.21 -2.14 3.39
CA VAL A 47 -9.79 -1.25 2.29
C VAL A 47 -9.11 -2.04 1.19
N VAL A 48 -8.10 -2.85 1.55
CA VAL A 48 -7.40 -3.76 0.63
C VAL A 48 -6.76 -4.88 1.44
N TYR A 49 -6.75 -6.09 0.87
CA TYR A 49 -6.09 -7.24 1.46
C TYR A 49 -4.88 -7.62 0.61
N VAL A 50 -3.68 -7.33 1.13
CA VAL A 50 -2.41 -7.71 0.51
C VAL A 50 -1.97 -9.04 1.11
N GLN A 51 -2.01 -10.11 0.31
CA GLN A 51 -1.57 -11.45 0.73
C GLN A 51 -0.06 -11.62 0.62
N ASP A 52 0.49 -11.12 -0.48
CA ASP A 52 1.90 -11.20 -0.81
C ASP A 52 2.38 -9.80 -1.21
N ALA A 53 3.41 -9.30 -0.53
CA ALA A 53 3.94 -7.97 -0.79
C ALA A 53 4.97 -7.99 -1.94
N ASP A 54 5.45 -9.15 -2.34
CA ASP A 54 6.35 -9.34 -3.48
C ASP A 54 5.59 -9.51 -4.80
N ASP A 55 4.28 -9.79 -4.74
CA ASP A 55 3.36 -9.85 -5.87
C ASP A 55 2.21 -8.82 -5.76
N LEU A 56 2.56 -7.54 -5.94
CA LEU A 56 1.60 -6.44 -5.97
C LEU A 56 1.24 -6.02 -7.39
N ASP A 57 -0.05 -5.79 -7.63
CA ASP A 57 -0.52 -5.13 -8.84
C ASP A 57 0.01 -3.69 -8.93
N ALA A 58 0.47 -3.30 -10.11
CA ALA A 58 1.03 -1.96 -10.33
C ALA A 58 0.03 -0.85 -10.00
N GLU A 59 -1.26 -1.11 -10.18
CA GLU A 59 -2.36 -0.19 -9.87
C GLU A 59 -2.51 0.06 -8.36
N LEU A 60 -2.07 -0.89 -7.51
CA LEU A 60 -2.12 -0.77 -6.05
C LEU A 60 -0.90 -0.02 -5.49
N ILE A 61 0.24 -0.03 -6.19
CA ILE A 61 1.49 0.60 -5.71
C ILE A 61 1.28 2.07 -5.39
N ASP A 62 0.65 2.81 -6.31
CA ASP A 62 0.50 4.26 -6.20
C ASP A 62 -0.37 4.70 -4.99
N PRO A 63 -1.59 4.17 -4.80
CA PRO A 63 -2.39 4.49 -3.63
C PRO A 63 -1.76 3.95 -2.33
N LEU A 64 -1.18 2.75 -2.32
CA LEU A 64 -0.49 2.22 -1.15
C LEU A 64 0.71 3.10 -0.75
N ALA A 65 1.50 3.55 -1.72
CA ALA A 65 2.63 4.42 -1.46
C ALA A 65 2.19 5.76 -0.87
N THR A 66 1.05 6.31 -1.31
CA THR A 66 0.48 7.54 -0.75
C THR A 66 0.10 7.38 0.72
N ILE A 67 -0.55 6.26 1.07
CA ILE A 67 -0.96 5.98 2.44
C ILE A 67 0.25 5.81 3.36
N VAL A 68 1.23 5.00 2.91
CA VAL A 68 2.44 4.70 3.68
C VAL A 68 3.31 5.95 3.81
N ALA A 69 3.48 6.74 2.74
CA ALA A 69 4.18 8.02 2.78
C ALA A 69 3.55 8.97 3.80
N SER A 70 2.22 9.09 3.81
CA SER A 70 1.52 9.93 4.80
C SER A 70 1.75 9.48 6.25
N ALA A 71 1.82 8.16 6.48
CA ALA A 71 2.14 7.60 7.79
C ALA A 71 3.62 7.78 8.21
N CYS A 72 4.53 7.84 7.23
CA CYS A 72 5.95 8.06 7.44
C CYS A 72 6.33 9.56 7.53
N ALA A 73 5.55 10.45 6.92
CA ALA A 73 5.83 11.89 6.84
C ALA A 73 6.26 12.53 8.17
N PRO A 74 5.62 12.26 9.33
CA PRO A 74 6.05 12.83 10.61
C PRO A 74 7.45 12.40 11.05
N ALA A 75 7.90 11.20 10.67
CA ALA A 75 9.26 10.72 10.97
C ALA A 75 10.33 11.49 10.17
N TYR A 76 9.94 12.05 9.03
CA TYR A 76 10.79 12.85 8.14
C TYR A 76 10.57 14.37 8.30
N GLY A 77 9.86 14.80 9.35
CA GLY A 77 9.58 16.22 9.60
C GLY A 77 8.56 16.86 8.65
N GLN A 78 7.78 16.05 7.93
CA GLN A 78 6.74 16.49 7.01
C GLN A 78 5.34 16.36 7.63
N ALA A 79 4.41 17.19 7.16
CA ALA A 79 3.02 17.08 7.56
C ALA A 79 2.35 15.87 6.86
N PRO A 80 1.56 15.05 7.58
CA PRO A 80 0.86 13.91 6.98
C PRO A 80 -0.21 14.39 5.99
N ASN A 81 -0.17 13.87 4.76
CA ASN A 81 -1.16 14.15 3.73
C ASN A 81 -2.45 13.35 3.97
N ARG A 82 -3.34 13.86 4.83
CA ARG A 82 -4.61 13.17 5.13
C ARG A 82 -5.59 13.16 3.97
N ALA A 83 -5.60 14.20 3.13
CA ALA A 83 -6.48 14.25 1.97
C ALA A 83 -6.11 13.15 0.96
N GLY A 84 -4.82 13.02 0.63
CA GLY A 84 -4.33 11.97 -0.26
C GLY A 84 -4.54 10.55 0.28
N VAL A 85 -4.52 10.36 1.61
CA VAL A 85 -4.86 9.06 2.21
C VAL A 85 -6.31 8.69 1.93
N ILE A 86 -7.25 9.62 2.08
CA ILE A 86 -8.68 9.36 1.86
C ILE A 86 -8.94 9.02 0.39
N GLU A 87 -8.33 9.77 -0.54
CA GLU A 87 -8.44 9.47 -1.97
C GLU A 87 -7.84 8.11 -2.31
N ALA A 88 -6.65 7.79 -1.78
CA ALA A 88 -6.02 6.49 -1.98
C ALA A 88 -6.85 5.32 -1.40
N GLU A 89 -7.44 5.49 -0.22
CA GLU A 89 -8.34 4.48 0.37
C GLU A 89 -9.61 4.27 -0.48
N ASN A 90 -10.17 5.34 -1.05
CA ASN A 90 -11.32 5.23 -1.97
C ASN A 90 -10.93 4.48 -3.25
N THR A 91 -9.82 4.86 -3.88
CA THR A 91 -9.31 4.19 -5.07
C THR A 91 -9.08 2.71 -4.82
N LEU A 92 -8.45 2.33 -3.70
CA LEU A 92 -8.22 0.94 -3.33
C LEU A 92 -9.53 0.15 -3.14
N ARG A 93 -10.54 0.80 -2.56
CA ARG A 93 -11.87 0.19 -2.40
C ARG A 93 -12.60 0.01 -3.73
N GLU A 94 -12.45 0.95 -4.67
CA GLU A 94 -13.00 0.82 -6.02
C GLU A 94 -12.29 -0.30 -6.80
N MET A 95 -10.98 -0.46 -6.59
CA MET A 95 -10.16 -1.50 -7.19
C MET A 95 -10.39 -2.88 -6.59
N GLN A 96 -10.91 -2.99 -5.36
CA GLN A 96 -11.38 -4.27 -4.83
C GLN A 96 -12.70 -4.63 -5.53
N PRO A 97 -12.73 -5.58 -6.51
CA PRO A 97 -14.00 -6.08 -7.01
C PRO A 97 -14.73 -6.67 -5.81
N GLY A 98 -15.93 -6.15 -5.54
CA GLY A 98 -16.64 -6.37 -4.28
C GLY A 98 -16.53 -7.80 -3.77
N ASP A 99 -15.98 -7.94 -2.56
CA ASP A 99 -16.14 -9.09 -1.66
C ASP A 99 -17.62 -9.19 -1.19
N GLY A 100 -18.56 -8.95 -2.12
CA GLY A 100 -20.00 -9.05 -2.00
C GLY A 100 -20.62 -10.00 -3.03
N ALA A 101 -19.82 -10.60 -3.92
CA ALA A 101 -20.25 -11.69 -4.82
C ALA A 101 -19.55 -13.04 -4.53
N GLY A 102 -18.89 -13.15 -3.37
CA GLY A 102 -18.17 -14.35 -2.92
C GLY A 102 -18.91 -15.16 -1.85
N ARG A 103 -20.23 -14.99 -1.65
CA ARG A 103 -21.00 -15.93 -0.82
C ARG A 103 -21.22 -17.22 -1.61
N GLY A 104 -20.23 -18.09 -1.55
CA GLY A 104 -20.31 -19.49 -1.95
C GLY A 104 -20.79 -19.72 -3.38
N THR A 105 -19.86 -19.78 -4.33
CA THR A 105 -20.06 -20.69 -5.47
C THR A 105 -20.11 -22.10 -4.90
N VAL A 106 -21.32 -22.54 -4.57
CA VAL A 106 -21.62 -23.95 -4.37
C VAL A 106 -21.07 -24.63 -5.62
N SER A 107 -19.98 -25.38 -5.48
CA SER A 107 -19.48 -26.26 -6.52
C SER A 107 -20.52 -27.36 -6.71
N ALA A 108 -21.60 -27.04 -7.41
CA ALA A 108 -22.53 -28.00 -7.95
C ALA A 108 -21.98 -28.45 -9.29
N ARG A 109 -21.08 -29.44 -9.24
CA ARG A 109 -20.84 -30.33 -10.37
C ARG A 109 -20.81 -31.77 -9.88
N TYR A 110 -21.44 -32.61 -10.71
CA TYR A 110 -21.55 -34.07 -10.70
C TYR A 110 -22.68 -34.69 -9.87
N TYR A 111 -23.83 -34.93 -10.53
CA TYR A 111 -24.18 -36.28 -11.04
C TYR A 111 -25.17 -36.16 -12.21
#